data_AF-A0A524FU27-F1
#
_entry.id   AF-A0A524FU27-F1
#
_cell.length_a   1.000
_cell.length_b   1.000
_cell.length_c   1.000
_cell.angle_alpha   90.00
_cell.angle_beta   90.00
_cell.angle_gamma   90.00
#
_symmetry.space_group_name_H-M   'P 1'
#
loop_
_entity.id
_entity.type
_entity.pdbx_description
1 polymer ?
#
loop_
_entity_poly.entity_id
_entity_poly.type
_entity_poly.pdbx_seq_one_letter_code
_entity_poly.pdbx_strand_id
1 'polypeptide(L)'
;MYDESCLKSELALGRSNKKLHVDALDVVTSYKDDQQHLKLAVSITDLAGYPVFESDVELVVDSPDGTKFSLKNETNTYGIAFFDIKNVQKGRWEVIVFNVDHPDYCYEKSNLAKPWSITYV
;
A
#
# COMPACT_ATOMS: atom_id res chain seq x y z
N MET A 1 7.60 -15.36 17.53
CA MET A 1 6.27 -15.96 17.38
C MET A 1 5.91 -15.84 15.92
N TYR A 2 5.94 -16.95 15.19
CA TYR A 2 5.59 -16.97 13.76
C TYR A 2 4.07 -17.12 13.66
N ASP A 3 3.46 -16.34 12.78
CA ASP A 3 2.03 -16.34 12.55
C ASP A 3 1.64 -17.66 11.85
N GLU A 4 1.14 -18.63 12.63
CA GLU A 4 0.79 -19.98 12.17
C GLU A 4 -0.37 -20.00 11.14
N SER A 5 -1.00 -18.85 10.89
CA SER A 5 -2.09 -18.72 9.90
C SER A 5 -1.61 -18.94 8.46
N CYS A 6 -0.38 -18.57 8.14
CA CYS A 6 0.15 -18.66 6.77
C CYS A 6 0.67 -20.07 6.42
N LEU A 7 1.19 -20.81 7.41
CA LEU A 7 1.78 -22.14 7.21
C LEU A 7 0.75 -23.24 6.95
N LYS A 8 -0.49 -23.10 7.45
CA LYS A 8 -1.54 -24.11 7.20
C LYS A 8 -2.00 -24.15 5.74
N SER A 9 -1.73 -23.10 4.97
CA SER A 9 -2.05 -23.00 3.54
C SER A 9 -1.12 -23.81 2.64
N GLU A 10 0.10 -24.12 3.09
CA GLU A 10 1.16 -24.72 2.28
C GLU A 10 1.07 -26.26 2.17
N LEU A 11 0.33 -26.93 3.07
CA LEU A 11 0.18 -28.39 3.09
C LEU A 11 -1.01 -28.92 2.26
N ALA A 12 -1.83 -28.04 1.69
CA ALA A 12 -2.89 -28.43 0.75
C ALA A 12 -2.36 -28.32 -0.69
N LEU A 13 -2.01 -29.47 -1.28
CA LEU A 13 -1.77 -29.60 -2.73
C LEU A 13 -2.98 -29.00 -3.49
N GLY A 14 -2.84 -27.77 -3.98
CA GLY A 14 -3.87 -27.09 -4.78
C GLY A 14 -4.05 -25.58 -4.55
N ARG A 15 -3.36 -24.93 -3.60
CA ARG A 15 -3.57 -23.50 -3.26
C ARG A 15 -2.37 -22.57 -3.48
N SER A 16 -1.45 -22.90 -4.38
CA SER A 16 -0.20 -22.14 -4.60
C SER A 16 -0.36 -20.73 -5.20
N ASN A 17 -1.57 -20.30 -5.57
CA ASN A 17 -1.77 -19.07 -6.36
C ASN A 17 -2.34 -17.87 -5.59
N LYS A 18 -2.58 -17.97 -4.28
CA LYS A 18 -3.20 -16.89 -3.50
C LYS A 18 -2.18 -16.03 -2.73
N LYS A 19 -1.21 -15.46 -3.46
CA LYS A 19 -0.24 -14.51 -2.90
C LYS A 19 -0.50 -13.09 -3.42
N LEU A 20 -0.39 -12.10 -2.54
CA LEU A 20 -0.47 -10.67 -2.89
C LEU A 20 0.91 -10.04 -2.93
N HIS A 21 1.05 -9.05 -3.81
CA HIS A 21 2.18 -8.14 -3.81
C HIS A 21 1.73 -6.70 -4.09
N VAL A 22 2.52 -5.74 -3.63
CA VAL A 22 2.40 -4.34 -4.05
C VAL A 22 3.06 -4.25 -5.43
N ASP A 23 2.26 -3.97 -6.44
CA ASP A 23 2.71 -3.83 -7.83
C ASP A 23 3.34 -2.45 -8.04
N ALA A 24 2.66 -1.40 -7.54
CA ALA A 24 3.12 -0.03 -7.64
C ALA A 24 2.64 0.83 -6.47
N LEU A 25 3.46 1.81 -6.10
CA LEU A 25 3.05 3.00 -5.39
C LEU A 25 3.26 4.18 -6.33
N ASP A 26 2.17 4.86 -6.69
CA ASP A 26 2.21 6.04 -7.55
C ASP A 26 1.70 7.28 -6.83
N VAL A 27 2.23 8.43 -7.22
CA VAL A 27 1.83 9.74 -6.69
C VAL A 27 0.87 10.37 -7.68
N VAL A 28 -0.42 10.26 -7.38
CA VAL A 28 -1.46 10.87 -8.20
C VAL A 28 -1.52 12.35 -7.85
N THR A 29 -0.72 13.17 -8.51
CA THR A 29 -0.79 14.63 -8.36
C THR A 29 -2.05 15.18 -9.04
N SER A 30 -3.22 15.04 -8.40
CA SER A 30 -4.44 15.65 -8.93
C SER A 30 -4.55 17.10 -8.45
N TYR A 31 -4.23 18.06 -9.32
CA TYR A 31 -4.51 19.48 -9.10
C TYR A 31 -6.00 19.77 -9.38
N LYS A 32 -6.69 20.27 -8.36
CA LYS A 32 -7.76 21.26 -8.47
C LYS A 32 -7.97 21.86 -7.08
N ASP A 33 -7.90 23.18 -7.03
CA ASP A 33 -8.01 24.06 -5.87
C ASP A 33 -6.68 24.28 -5.13
N ASP A 34 -6.46 25.51 -4.69
CA ASP A 34 -5.24 26.07 -4.07
C ASP A 34 -4.84 25.42 -2.72
N GLN A 35 -5.23 24.16 -2.51
CA GLN A 35 -4.93 23.36 -1.34
C GLN A 35 -3.79 22.39 -1.66
N GLN A 36 -2.73 22.45 -0.87
CA GLN A 36 -1.58 21.57 -0.96
C GLN A 36 -2.02 20.15 -0.56
N HIS A 37 -2.42 19.32 -1.54
CA HIS A 37 -2.84 17.94 -1.34
C HIS A 37 -1.86 16.96 -2.00
N LEU A 38 -1.54 15.88 -1.29
CA LEU A 38 -0.73 14.76 -1.79
C LEU A 38 -1.64 13.54 -1.83
N LYS A 39 -1.97 13.08 -3.04
CA LYS A 39 -2.69 11.82 -3.21
C LYS A 39 -1.73 10.71 -3.59
N LEU A 40 -1.86 9.60 -2.89
CA LEU A 40 -1.08 8.38 -3.10
C LEU A 40 -2.03 7.30 -3.60
N ALA A 41 -1.57 6.49 -4.55
CA ALA A 41 -2.28 5.32 -5.02
C ALA A 41 -1.39 4.09 -4.84
N VAL A 42 -1.91 3.09 -4.15
CA VAL A 42 -1.26 1.79 -3.98
C VAL A 42 -2.01 0.76 -4.82
N SER A 43 -1.32 0.12 -5.75
CA SER A 43 -1.88 -0.98 -6.56
C SER A 43 -1.50 -2.32 -5.96
N ILE A 44 -2.50 -3.15 -5.68
CA ILE A 44 -2.35 -4.51 -5.16
C ILE A 44 -2.83 -5.50 -6.23
N THR A 45 -1.95 -6.44 -6.57
CA THR A 45 -2.26 -7.50 -7.54
C THR A 45 -1.84 -8.87 -7.01
N ASP A 46 -2.45 -9.92 -7.57
CA ASP A 46 -2.00 -11.29 -7.39
C ASP A 46 -0.77 -11.58 -8.27
N LEU A 47 -0.16 -12.76 -8.11
CA LEU A 47 1.03 -13.14 -8.90
C LEU A 47 0.80 -13.21 -10.41
N ALA A 48 -0.44 -13.28 -10.88
CA ALA A 48 -0.79 -13.26 -12.29
C ALA A 48 -1.06 -11.85 -12.82
N GLY A 49 -0.94 -10.82 -11.96
CA GLY A 49 -1.18 -9.43 -12.31
C GLY A 49 -2.65 -9.02 -12.28
N TYR A 50 -3.54 -9.85 -11.72
CA TYR A 50 -4.94 -9.47 -11.56
C TYR A 50 -5.11 -8.57 -10.33
N PRO A 51 -5.92 -7.51 -10.41
CA PRO A 51 -6.17 -6.62 -9.29
C PRO A 51 -6.87 -7.35 -8.15
N VAL A 52 -6.46 -7.06 -6.91
CA VAL A 52 -7.13 -7.59 -5.72
C VAL A 52 -7.82 -6.45 -4.97
N PHE A 53 -9.15 -6.47 -5.04
CA PHE A 53 -10.03 -5.53 -4.35
C PHE A 53 -10.25 -5.94 -2.89
N GLU A 54 -10.86 -5.08 -2.08
CA GLU A 54 -11.17 -5.37 -0.65
C GLU A 54 -9.93 -5.77 0.18
N SER A 55 -8.76 -5.29 -0.22
CA SER A 55 -7.51 -5.46 0.53
C SER A 55 -7.30 -4.26 1.44
N ASP A 56 -7.13 -4.51 2.73
CA ASP A 56 -6.77 -3.51 3.72
C ASP A 56 -5.30 -3.12 3.53
N VAL A 57 -5.04 -1.84 3.22
CA VAL A 57 -3.68 -1.31 3.01
C VAL A 57 -3.37 -0.26 4.08
N GLU A 58 -2.24 -0.40 4.74
CA GLU A 58 -1.72 0.55 5.72
C GLU A 58 -0.41 1.18 5.21
N LEU A 59 -0.35 2.51 5.22
CA LEU A 59 0.82 3.31 4.89
C LEU A 59 1.36 4.02 6.12
N VAL A 60 2.68 4.06 6.23
CA VAL A 60 3.40 5.00 7.10
C VAL A 60 4.05 6.05 6.20
N VAL A 61 3.80 7.31 6.51
CA VAL A 61 4.31 8.45 5.74
C VAL A 61 5.08 9.39 6.66
N ASP A 62 6.34 9.64 6.34
CA ASP A 62 7.19 10.62 7.02
C ASP A 62 7.23 11.91 6.18
N SER A 63 6.88 13.05 6.78
CA SER A 63 6.91 14.37 6.15
C SER A 63 8.28 15.06 6.25
N PRO A 64 8.51 16.14 5.48
CA PRO A 64 9.75 16.90 5.52
C PRO A 64 10.07 17.51 6.89
N ASP A 65 9.05 17.84 7.69
CA ASP A 65 9.20 18.38 9.04
C ASP A 65 9.36 17.30 10.12
N GLY A 66 9.37 16.02 9.72
CA GLY A 66 9.52 14.86 10.62
C GLY A 66 8.22 14.37 11.23
N THR A 67 7.07 14.97 10.89
CA THR A 67 5.75 14.43 11.26
C THR A 67 5.53 13.06 10.61
N LYS A 68 4.92 12.14 11.35
CA LYS A 68 4.57 10.80 10.85
C LYS A 68 3.06 10.65 10.75
N PHE A 69 2.59 10.12 9.62
CA PHE A 69 1.19 9.78 9.39
C PHE A 69 1.05 8.27 9.26
N SER A 70 0.02 7.70 9.91
CA SER A 70 -0.44 6.35 9.62
C SER A 70 -1.76 6.45 8.89
N LEU A 71 -1.84 5.92 7.67
CA LEU A 71 -3.01 5.98 6.82
C LEU A 71 -3.48 4.56 6.52
N LYS A 72 -4.78 4.30 6.67
CA LYS A 72 -5.38 3.02 6.33
C LYS A 72 -6.50 3.23 5.32
N ASN A 73 -6.52 2.43 4.26
CA ASN A 73 -7.63 2.41 3.32
C ASN A 73 -7.72 1.05 2.61
N GLU A 74 -8.85 0.79 1.97
CA GLU A 74 -9.14 -0.45 1.27
C GLU A 74 -8.98 -0.28 -0.25
N THR A 75 -8.56 -1.34 -0.94
CA THR A 75 -8.49 -1.35 -2.41
C THR A 75 -9.88 -1.40 -3.04
N ASN A 76 -10.10 -0.58 -4.06
CA ASN A 76 -11.33 -0.60 -4.85
C ASN A 76 -11.39 -1.80 -5.81
N THR A 77 -12.43 -1.88 -6.65
CA THR A 77 -12.62 -2.94 -7.67
C THR A 77 -11.50 -3.07 -8.70
N TYR A 78 -10.60 -2.09 -8.78
CA TYR A 78 -9.41 -2.10 -9.64
C TYR A 78 -8.13 -2.46 -8.88
N GLY A 79 -8.23 -2.89 -7.62
CA GLY A 79 -7.08 -3.22 -6.78
C GLY A 79 -6.29 -2.01 -6.31
N ILE A 80 -6.89 -0.81 -6.33
CA ILE A 80 -6.20 0.44 -5.99
C ILE A 80 -6.74 1.02 -4.69
N ALA A 81 -5.87 1.24 -3.70
CA ALA A 81 -6.17 2.01 -2.50
C ALA A 81 -5.66 3.45 -2.67
N PHE A 82 -6.54 4.43 -2.47
CA PHE A 82 -6.21 5.85 -2.58
C PHE A 82 -6.08 6.51 -1.22
N PHE A 83 -5.05 7.32 -1.03
CA PHE A 83 -4.81 8.06 0.21
C PHE A 83 -4.67 9.53 -0.11
N ASP A 84 -5.14 10.40 0.79
CA ASP A 84 -5.08 11.85 0.62
C ASP A 84 -4.52 12.48 1.90
N ILE A 85 -3.44 13.26 1.75
CA ILE A 85 -2.85 14.07 2.80
C ILE A 85 -3.06 15.52 2.42
N LYS A 86 -3.65 16.30 3.34
CA LYS A 86 -3.92 17.72 3.15
C LYS A 86 -2.88 18.59 3.86
N ASN A 87 -2.76 19.85 3.43
CA ASN A 87 -1.83 20.84 3.98
C ASN A 87 -0.35 20.39 3.87
N VAL A 88 0.00 19.85 2.71
CA VAL A 88 1.28 19.20 2.46
C VAL A 88 2.39 20.23 2.29
N GLN A 89 3.38 20.19 3.16
CA GLN A 89 4.57 21.02 3.05
C GLN A 89 5.47 20.58 1.89
N LYS A 90 6.15 21.56 1.28
CA LYS A 90 7.20 21.31 0.29
C LYS A 90 8.37 20.58 0.92
N GLY A 91 8.95 19.63 0.19
CA GLY A 91 10.12 18.89 0.62
C GLY A 91 10.04 17.41 0.27
N ARG A 92 10.93 16.63 0.89
CA ARG A 92 11.00 15.18 0.70
C ARG A 92 10.09 14.46 1.70
N TRP A 93 9.18 13.67 1.15
CA TRP A 93 8.30 12.76 1.87
C TRP A 93 8.81 11.33 1.66
N GLU A 94 8.74 10.51 2.71
CA GLU A 94 9.02 9.08 2.60
C GLU A 94 7.73 8.30 2.90
N VAL A 95 7.36 7.39 1.99
CA VAL A 95 6.16 6.57 2.11
C VAL A 95 6.58 5.11 2.19
N ILE A 96 5.98 4.38 3.11
CA ILE A 96 6.21 2.95 3.33
C ILE A 96 4.85 2.27 3.37
N VAL A 97 4.66 1.22 2.57
CA VAL A 97 3.52 0.32 2.73
C VAL A 97 3.84 -0.58 3.91
N PHE A 98 3.20 -0.32 5.04
CA PHE A 98 3.50 -0.99 6.31
C PHE A 98 2.84 -2.36 6.41
N ASN A 99 1.59 -2.47 5.95
CA ASN A 99 0.86 -3.72 5.96
C ASN A 99 -0.15 -3.80 4.79
N VAL A 100 -0.40 -5.01 4.31
CA VAL A 100 -1.50 -5.32 3.41
C VAL A 100 -2.13 -6.62 3.91
N ASP A 101 -3.44 -6.60 4.14
CA ASP A 101 -4.21 -7.73 4.64
C ASP A 101 -5.41 -8.02 3.73
N HIS A 102 -5.76 -9.30 3.59
CA HIS A 102 -6.91 -9.73 2.81
C HIS A 102 -7.37 -11.13 3.28
N PRO A 103 -8.68 -11.39 3.46
CA PRO A 103 -9.18 -12.65 4.01
C PRO A 103 -8.82 -13.89 3.18
N ASP A 104 -8.83 -13.76 1.85
CA ASP A 104 -8.57 -14.88 0.94
C ASP A 104 -7.13 -15.04 0.47
N TYR A 105 -6.24 -14.07 0.70
CA TYR A 105 -4.90 -14.09 0.13
C TYR A 105 -3.84 -13.87 1.20
N CYS A 106 -2.68 -14.48 1.01
CA CYS A 106 -1.55 -14.31 1.90
C CYS A 106 -0.60 -13.28 1.30
N TYR A 107 -0.38 -12.17 2.01
CA TYR A 107 0.56 -11.15 1.54
C TYR A 107 2.02 -11.58 1.77
N GLU A 108 2.85 -11.51 0.73
CA GLU A 108 4.26 -11.85 0.84
C GLU A 108 5.04 -10.67 1.44
N LYS A 109 5.30 -10.74 2.75
CA LYS A 109 5.93 -9.67 3.55
C LYS A 109 7.33 -9.22 3.08
N SER A 110 7.96 -9.90 2.11
CA SER A 110 9.31 -9.59 1.64
C SER A 110 9.44 -8.24 0.95
N ASN A 111 8.34 -7.60 0.52
CA ASN A 111 8.33 -6.30 -0.16
C ASN A 111 7.85 -5.10 0.69
N LEU A 112 7.46 -5.28 1.96
CA LEU A 112 6.92 -4.19 2.82
C LEU A 112 7.95 -3.13 3.22
N ALA A 113 9.23 -3.37 2.98
CA ALA A 113 10.29 -2.56 3.57
C ALA A 113 10.97 -1.59 2.60
N LYS A 114 10.50 -1.45 1.36
CA LYS A 114 11.11 -0.50 0.42
C LYS A 114 10.47 0.88 0.57
N PRO A 115 11.15 1.88 1.17
CA PRO A 115 10.61 3.23 1.21
C PRO A 115 10.58 3.84 -0.19
N TRP A 116 9.48 4.50 -0.51
CA TRP A 116 9.34 5.35 -1.69
C TRP A 116 9.60 6.79 -1.29
N SER A 117 10.54 7.44 -1.98
CA SER A 117 10.85 8.86 -1.78
C SER A 117 10.10 9.71 -2.79
N ILE A 118 9.33 10.67 -2.30
CA ILE A 118 8.51 11.59 -3.11
C ILE A 118 8.96 13.01 -2.79
N THR A 119 9.32 13.78 -3.82
CA THR A 119 9.64 15.20 -3.65
C THR A 119 8.44 16.04 -4.08
N TYR A 120 7.85 16.76 -3.13
CA TYR A 120 6.81 17.74 -3.39
C TYR A 120 7.43 19.14 -3.52
N VAL A 121 7.29 19.78 -4.70
CA VAL A 121 7.94 21.05 -5.09
C VAL A 121 7.01 22.25 -5.08
#